data_AF-A0A3B9SI73-F1
#
_entry.id   AF-A0A3B9SI73-F1
#
_cell.length_a   1.000
_cell.length_b   1.000
_cell.length_c   1.000
_cell.angle_alpha   90.00
_cell.angle_beta   90.00
_cell.angle_gamma   90.00
#
_symmetry.space_group_name_H-M   'P 1'
#
loop_
_entity.id
_entity.type
_entity.pdbx_description
1 polymer ?
#
loop_
_entity_poly.entity_id
_entity_poly.type
_entity_poly.pdbx_seq_one_letter_code
_entity_poly.pdbx_strand_id
1 'polypeptide(L)'
;PEELAQGLSIILKVFPEAKGFIAIEENKPDAIEIMTKAAEKYSNIEVVTLKTKYPQGSEKHLIYAVSGREVPSGKLPANAGCIVDNVDTVVAINRAVALDRPLMRRIVTFTGDAVANPGNYEIRIGMNIGEFIEKVGGFKEEPGKIIAGGPMMGPCLYSTDVPFVKTSSALLCLTKASCVLPEEMNCIRCGKCIEACPMGLMPTVLNKLSLEKDYAGFCNNDGLDCIECGSCSFVCPAKRHLAQTLRITKRTAMGLKRAGKI
;
A
#
# COMPACT_ATOMS: atom_id res chain seq x y z
N PRO A 1 2.52 -21.93 -2.78
CA PRO A 1 1.09 -21.80 -3.18
C PRO A 1 0.16 -22.46 -2.16
N GLU A 2 0.56 -23.66 -1.74
CA GLU A 2 -0.06 -24.52 -0.75
C GLU A 2 -0.10 -23.86 0.62
N GLU A 3 1.01 -23.21 1.05
CA GLU A 3 1.06 -22.46 2.30
C GLU A 3 -0.03 -21.38 2.35
N LEU A 4 -0.20 -20.62 1.27
CA LEU A 4 -1.21 -19.58 1.16
C LEU A 4 -2.63 -20.17 1.16
N ALA A 5 -2.90 -21.17 0.33
CA ALA A 5 -4.22 -21.78 0.22
C ALA A 5 -4.65 -22.47 1.54
N GLN A 6 -3.73 -23.17 2.22
CA GLN A 6 -4.00 -23.74 3.54
C GLN A 6 -4.12 -22.68 4.64
N GLY A 7 -3.34 -21.58 4.57
CA GLY A 7 -3.52 -20.45 5.49
C GLY A 7 -4.91 -19.85 5.38
N LEU A 8 -5.40 -19.67 4.15
CA LEU A 8 -6.76 -19.17 3.92
C LEU A 8 -7.81 -20.17 4.39
N SER A 9 -7.62 -21.48 4.18
CA SER A 9 -8.57 -22.48 4.67
C SER A 9 -8.65 -22.53 6.20
N ILE A 10 -7.52 -22.29 6.90
CA ILE A 10 -7.49 -22.14 8.36
C ILE A 10 -8.32 -20.93 8.80
N ILE A 11 -8.18 -19.79 8.14
CA ILE A 11 -8.97 -18.58 8.44
C ILE A 11 -10.47 -18.87 8.24
N LEU A 12 -10.84 -19.53 7.14
CA LEU A 12 -12.23 -19.87 6.83
C LEU A 12 -12.87 -20.84 7.84
N LYS A 13 -12.10 -21.64 8.60
CA LYS A 13 -12.66 -22.45 9.70
C LYS A 13 -13.25 -21.60 10.83
N VAL A 14 -12.75 -20.36 11.01
CA VAL A 14 -13.28 -19.41 12.00
C VAL A 14 -14.57 -18.76 11.50
N PHE A 15 -14.80 -18.76 10.18
CA PHE A 15 -15.97 -18.16 9.52
C PHE A 15 -16.65 -19.16 8.58
N PRO A 16 -17.44 -20.12 9.11
CA PRO A 16 -17.98 -21.23 8.32
C PRO A 16 -18.83 -20.84 7.10
N GLU A 17 -19.48 -19.67 7.15
CA GLU A 17 -20.32 -19.14 6.07
C GLU A 17 -19.55 -18.24 5.08
N ALA A 18 -18.26 -18.00 5.32
CA ALA A 18 -17.45 -17.14 4.46
C ALA A 18 -16.90 -17.89 3.25
N LYS A 19 -16.74 -17.16 2.15
CA LYS A 19 -16.03 -17.59 0.95
C LYS A 19 -14.68 -16.86 0.87
N GLY A 20 -13.61 -17.60 0.62
CA GLY A 20 -12.26 -17.05 0.46
C GLY A 20 -11.98 -16.69 -0.99
N PHE A 21 -11.36 -15.54 -1.20
CA PHE A 21 -10.92 -15.09 -2.52
C PHE A 21 -9.42 -14.78 -2.51
N ILE A 22 -8.69 -15.33 -3.48
CA ILE A 22 -7.29 -15.01 -3.73
C ILE A 22 -7.26 -14.17 -5.00
N ALA A 23 -7.03 -12.87 -4.86
CA ALA A 23 -7.13 -11.94 -5.96
C ALA A 23 -5.75 -11.64 -6.55
N ILE A 24 -5.57 -11.87 -7.85
CA ILE A 24 -4.28 -11.76 -8.54
C ILE A 24 -4.46 -10.92 -9.81
N GLU A 25 -3.56 -9.97 -10.06
CA GLU A 25 -3.59 -9.16 -11.30
C GLU A 25 -3.36 -10.02 -12.54
N GLU A 26 -4.08 -9.73 -13.62
CA GLU A 26 -4.05 -10.46 -14.90
C GLU A 26 -2.67 -10.49 -15.58
N ASN A 27 -1.76 -9.58 -15.21
CA ASN A 27 -0.38 -9.57 -15.70
C ASN A 27 0.52 -10.65 -15.07
N LYS A 28 -0.02 -11.55 -14.24
CA LYS A 28 0.71 -12.67 -13.60
C LYS A 28 0.03 -14.02 -13.90
N PRO A 29 -0.02 -14.45 -15.17
CA PRO A 29 -0.73 -15.65 -15.58
C PRO A 29 -0.18 -16.93 -14.94
N ASP A 30 1.14 -16.99 -14.73
CA ASP A 30 1.84 -18.07 -14.03
C ASP A 30 1.36 -18.21 -12.56
N ALA A 31 1.26 -17.08 -11.86
CA ALA A 31 0.77 -17.07 -10.48
C ALA A 31 -0.72 -17.47 -10.40
N ILE A 32 -1.54 -17.04 -11.36
CA ILE A 32 -2.95 -17.42 -11.44
C ILE A 32 -3.08 -18.93 -11.65
N GLU A 33 -2.34 -19.50 -12.60
CA GLU A 33 -2.40 -20.93 -12.89
C GLU A 33 -2.00 -21.78 -11.67
N ILE A 34 -0.86 -21.47 -11.06
CA ILE A 34 -0.32 -22.21 -9.92
C ILE A 34 -1.24 -22.07 -8.69
N MET A 35 -1.76 -20.86 -8.43
CA MET A 35 -2.66 -20.65 -7.29
C MET A 35 -4.02 -21.30 -7.49
N THR A 36 -4.54 -21.34 -8.72
CA THR A 36 -5.81 -22.01 -9.03
C THR A 36 -5.70 -23.49 -8.71
N LYS A 37 -4.65 -24.16 -9.20
CA LYS A 37 -4.38 -25.59 -8.88
C LYS A 37 -4.26 -25.82 -7.37
N ALA A 38 -3.59 -24.93 -6.64
CA ALA A 38 -3.44 -25.06 -5.20
C ALA A 38 -4.76 -24.82 -4.42
N ALA A 39 -5.70 -24.08 -5.00
CA ALA A 39 -7.00 -23.76 -4.41
C ALA A 39 -8.07 -24.83 -4.68
N GLU A 40 -7.95 -25.62 -5.76
CA GLU A 40 -8.93 -26.66 -6.16
C GLU A 40 -9.30 -27.66 -5.06
N LYS A 41 -8.37 -27.93 -4.13
CA LYS A 41 -8.62 -28.81 -2.97
C LYS A 41 -9.58 -28.23 -1.92
N TYR A 42 -9.98 -26.96 -2.04
CA TYR A 42 -10.88 -26.28 -1.10
C TYR A 42 -12.11 -25.75 -1.83
N SER A 43 -13.28 -26.28 -1.48
CA SER A 43 -14.55 -25.94 -2.15
C SER A 43 -15.02 -24.50 -1.93
N ASN A 44 -14.49 -23.81 -0.92
CA ASN A 44 -14.87 -22.45 -0.54
C ASN A 44 -13.76 -21.41 -0.80
N ILE A 45 -12.74 -21.74 -1.58
CA ILE A 45 -11.68 -20.80 -2.00
C ILE A 45 -11.70 -20.66 -3.52
N GLU A 46 -11.65 -19.42 -3.99
CA GLU A 46 -11.62 -19.10 -5.42
C GLU A 46 -10.47 -18.13 -5.74
N VAL A 47 -9.82 -18.32 -6.88
CA VAL A 47 -8.84 -17.37 -7.43
C VAL A 47 -9.56 -16.43 -8.38
N VAL A 48 -9.43 -15.12 -8.13
CA VAL A 48 -10.09 -14.08 -8.93
C VAL A 48 -9.04 -13.24 -9.63
N THR A 49 -9.20 -13.11 -10.95
CA THR A 49 -8.32 -12.27 -11.75
C THR A 49 -8.75 -10.80 -11.66
N LEU A 50 -7.78 -9.93 -11.40
CA LEU A 50 -7.97 -8.48 -11.28
C LEU A 50 -7.36 -7.75 -12.48
N LYS A 51 -7.97 -6.61 -12.85
CA LYS A 51 -7.39 -5.70 -13.84
C LYS A 51 -6.06 -5.13 -13.34
N THR A 52 -5.08 -5.00 -14.23
CA THR A 52 -3.79 -4.35 -13.91
C THR A 52 -3.95 -2.83 -13.84
N LYS A 53 -4.48 -2.32 -12.72
CA LYS A 53 -4.77 -0.89 -12.53
C LYS A 53 -4.46 -0.45 -11.10
N TYR A 54 -3.79 0.69 -10.93
CA TYR A 54 -3.62 1.26 -9.59
C TYR A 54 -4.90 1.99 -9.13
N PRO A 55 -5.35 1.86 -7.86
CA PRO A 55 -4.88 1.00 -6.77
C PRO A 55 -5.79 -0.21 -6.53
N GLN A 56 -5.90 -1.14 -7.49
CA GLN A 56 -6.78 -2.32 -7.37
C GLN A 56 -6.49 -3.17 -6.13
N GLY A 57 -5.23 -3.22 -5.68
CA GLY A 57 -4.80 -3.92 -4.48
C GLY A 57 -5.05 -3.18 -3.16
N SER A 58 -5.60 -1.97 -3.18
CA SER A 58 -6.00 -1.29 -1.93
C SER A 58 -7.31 -1.87 -1.41
N GLU A 59 -7.44 -1.92 -0.10
CA GLU A 59 -8.51 -2.65 0.60
C GLU A 59 -9.92 -2.32 0.09
N LYS A 60 -10.28 -1.03 -0.04
CA LYS A 60 -11.60 -0.60 -0.54
C LYS A 60 -11.83 -1.01 -2.00
N HIS A 61 -10.85 -0.79 -2.87
CA HIS A 61 -10.95 -1.12 -4.29
C HIS A 61 -10.98 -2.62 -4.54
N LEU A 62 -10.25 -3.39 -3.72
CA LEU A 62 -10.22 -4.84 -3.80
C LEU A 62 -11.57 -5.45 -3.42
N ILE A 63 -12.18 -4.97 -2.32
CA ILE A 63 -13.52 -5.39 -1.89
C ILE A 63 -14.53 -5.11 -3.00
N TYR A 64 -14.52 -3.90 -3.56
CA TYR A 64 -15.43 -3.53 -4.64
C TYR A 64 -15.21 -4.40 -5.89
N ALA A 65 -13.96 -4.65 -6.26
CA ALA A 65 -13.61 -5.44 -7.45
C ALA A 65 -14.06 -6.90 -7.37
N VAL A 66 -13.97 -7.51 -6.18
CA VAL A 66 -14.29 -8.93 -5.97
C VAL A 66 -15.76 -9.13 -5.63
N SER A 67 -16.33 -8.27 -4.78
CA SER A 67 -17.66 -8.47 -4.20
C SER A 67 -18.73 -7.49 -4.69
N GLY A 68 -18.35 -6.42 -5.39
CA GLY A 68 -19.24 -5.31 -5.74
C GLY A 68 -19.69 -4.45 -4.55
N ARG A 69 -19.22 -4.73 -3.33
CA ARG A 69 -19.57 -3.98 -2.13
C ARG A 69 -18.69 -2.75 -1.98
N GLU A 70 -19.28 -1.64 -1.52
CA GLU A 70 -18.55 -0.44 -1.16
C GLU A 70 -18.33 -0.35 0.35
N VAL A 71 -17.13 0.06 0.76
CA VAL A 71 -16.84 0.38 2.16
C VAL A 71 -17.21 1.83 2.41
N PRO A 72 -18.20 2.13 3.27
CA PRO A 72 -18.62 3.51 3.50
C PRO A 72 -17.48 4.38 4.04
N SER A 73 -17.59 5.70 3.82
CA SER A 73 -16.64 6.68 4.37
C SER A 73 -16.49 6.50 5.89
N GLY A 74 -15.25 6.52 6.35
CA GLY A 74 -14.90 6.35 7.77
C GLY A 74 -15.25 4.98 8.40
N LYS A 75 -15.70 3.99 7.62
CA LYS A 75 -15.99 2.63 8.10
C LYS A 75 -14.87 1.65 7.76
N LEU A 76 -14.87 0.52 8.46
CA LEU A 76 -13.93 -0.58 8.24
C LEU A 76 -14.51 -1.59 7.24
N PRO A 77 -13.67 -2.38 6.57
CA PRO A 77 -14.09 -3.50 5.72
C PRO A 77 -15.09 -4.45 6.37
N ALA A 78 -14.94 -4.67 7.68
CA ALA A 78 -15.83 -5.50 8.47
C ALA A 78 -17.29 -4.98 8.41
N ASN A 79 -17.50 -3.67 8.26
CA ASN A 79 -18.83 -3.09 8.05
C ASN A 79 -19.42 -3.42 6.67
N ALA A 80 -18.59 -3.76 5.68
CA ALA A 80 -19.03 -4.31 4.39
C ALA A 80 -19.11 -5.86 4.41
N GLY A 81 -18.88 -6.49 5.57
CA GLY A 81 -18.86 -7.94 5.72
C GLY A 81 -17.68 -8.61 5.02
N CYS A 82 -16.55 -7.90 4.90
CA CYS A 82 -15.34 -8.39 4.26
C CYS A 82 -14.13 -8.27 5.19
N ILE A 83 -13.21 -9.22 5.07
CA ILE A 83 -11.88 -9.18 5.69
C ILE A 83 -10.87 -9.23 4.55
N VAL A 84 -9.89 -8.35 4.58
CA VAL A 84 -8.84 -8.26 3.57
C VAL A 84 -7.50 -8.45 4.24
N ASP A 85 -6.82 -9.54 3.90
CA ASP A 85 -5.51 -9.87 4.43
C ASP A 85 -4.45 -9.88 3.33
N ASN A 86 -3.25 -9.42 3.68
CA ASN A 86 -2.09 -9.54 2.81
C ASN A 86 -1.69 -11.01 2.67
N VAL A 87 -1.21 -11.39 1.47
CA VAL A 87 -0.74 -12.75 1.16
C VAL A 87 0.26 -13.29 2.20
N ASP A 88 1.26 -12.50 2.60
CA ASP A 88 2.27 -12.94 3.55
C ASP A 88 1.70 -13.07 4.98
N THR A 89 0.63 -12.33 5.31
CA THR A 89 -0.12 -12.51 6.57
C THR A 89 -0.81 -13.86 6.60
N VAL A 90 -1.47 -14.25 5.51
CA VAL A 90 -2.16 -15.55 5.40
C VAL A 90 -1.15 -16.71 5.47
N VAL A 91 0.00 -16.57 4.82
CA VAL A 91 1.11 -17.52 4.94
C VAL A 91 1.63 -17.58 6.38
N ALA A 92 1.78 -16.44 7.07
CA ALA A 92 2.19 -16.43 8.47
C ALA A 92 1.17 -17.13 9.38
N ILE A 93 -0.13 -17.01 9.12
CA ILE A 93 -1.19 -17.74 9.84
C ILE A 93 -1.04 -19.24 9.66
N ASN A 94 -0.80 -19.73 8.44
CA ASN A 94 -0.49 -21.14 8.21
C ASN A 94 0.67 -21.59 9.09
N ARG A 95 1.80 -20.88 9.00
CA ARG A 95 3.03 -21.25 9.71
C ARG A 95 2.84 -21.26 11.22
N ALA A 96 2.08 -20.30 11.76
CA ALA A 96 1.78 -20.25 13.18
C ALA A 96 0.92 -21.44 13.63
N VAL A 97 -0.15 -21.76 12.89
CA VAL A 97 -1.12 -22.78 13.31
C VAL A 97 -0.67 -24.20 12.95
N ALA A 98 -0.12 -24.41 11.76
CA ALA A 98 0.24 -25.73 11.26
C ALA A 98 1.67 -26.15 11.64
N LEU A 99 2.58 -25.19 11.86
CA LEU A 99 4.01 -25.46 12.07
C LEU A 99 4.55 -24.94 13.42
N ASP A 100 3.69 -24.33 14.26
CA ASP A 100 4.07 -23.71 15.53
C ASP A 100 5.23 -22.68 15.36
N ARG A 101 5.20 -21.94 14.24
CA ARG A 101 6.21 -20.92 13.92
C ARG A 101 5.60 -19.53 14.03
N PRO A 102 5.96 -18.73 15.05
CA PRO A 102 5.50 -17.35 15.14
C PRO A 102 6.06 -16.50 13.99
N LEU A 103 5.50 -15.29 13.82
CA LEU A 103 5.97 -14.33 12.84
C LEU A 103 7.39 -13.84 13.18
N MET A 104 8.38 -14.52 12.62
CA MET A 104 9.81 -14.21 12.80
C MET A 104 10.48 -13.71 11.51
N ARG A 105 9.79 -13.86 10.37
CA ARG A 105 10.31 -13.53 9.05
C ARG A 105 9.41 -12.56 8.32
N ARG A 106 9.99 -11.85 7.35
CA ARG A 106 9.27 -11.01 6.39
C ARG A 106 9.95 -11.11 5.03
N ILE A 107 9.16 -11.09 3.96
CA ILE A 107 9.68 -10.89 2.61
C ILE A 107 9.76 -9.39 2.36
N VAL A 108 10.94 -8.89 2.00
CA VAL A 108 11.16 -7.49 1.65
C VAL A 108 11.73 -7.40 0.24
N THR A 109 11.11 -6.56 -0.59
CA THR A 109 11.63 -6.22 -1.91
C THR A 109 12.69 -5.13 -1.78
N PHE A 110 13.95 -5.43 -2.10
CA PHE A 110 15.03 -4.46 -2.18
C PHE A 110 15.24 -4.06 -3.64
N THR A 111 15.03 -2.78 -3.96
CA THR A 111 15.00 -2.33 -5.35
C THR A 111 15.34 -0.84 -5.49
N GLY A 112 15.45 -0.36 -6.73
CA GLY A 112 15.85 1.00 -7.07
C GLY A 112 17.15 1.04 -7.85
N ASP A 113 17.41 2.17 -8.49
CA ASP A 113 18.56 2.39 -9.37
C ASP A 113 19.89 2.48 -8.61
N ALA A 114 19.86 2.84 -7.31
CA ALA A 114 21.05 2.85 -6.46
C ALA A 114 21.45 1.45 -5.94
N VAL A 115 20.60 0.44 -6.09
CA VAL A 115 20.81 -0.90 -5.52
C VAL A 115 21.74 -1.75 -6.39
N ALA A 116 22.74 -2.40 -5.77
CA ALA A 116 23.65 -3.34 -6.43
C ALA A 116 22.92 -4.62 -6.87
N ASN A 117 22.30 -5.31 -5.92
CA ASN A 117 21.59 -6.57 -6.14
C ASN A 117 20.10 -6.42 -5.80
N PRO A 118 19.25 -6.01 -6.76
CA PRO A 118 17.83 -5.92 -6.53
C PRO A 118 17.18 -7.31 -6.46
N GLY A 119 16.22 -7.49 -5.57
CA GLY A 119 15.57 -8.78 -5.38
C GLY A 119 14.56 -8.80 -4.23
N ASN A 120 13.93 -9.96 -4.06
CA ASN A 120 13.08 -10.23 -2.91
C ASN A 120 13.86 -11.07 -1.90
N TYR A 121 13.95 -10.59 -0.67
CA TYR A 121 14.75 -11.21 0.38
C TYR A 121 13.86 -11.63 1.55
N GLU A 122 14.06 -12.85 2.03
CA GLU A 122 13.51 -13.28 3.31
C GLU A 122 14.45 -12.83 4.43
N ILE A 123 13.94 -11.95 5.29
CA ILE A 123 14.69 -11.36 6.39
C ILE A 123 14.05 -11.72 7.73
N ARG A 124 14.83 -11.60 8.81
CA ARG A 124 14.31 -11.70 10.18
C ARG A 124 13.81 -10.34 10.65
N ILE A 125 12.66 -10.36 11.33
CA ILE A 125 12.15 -9.16 11.99
C ILE A 125 13.15 -8.76 13.08
N GLY A 126 13.47 -7.46 13.16
CA GLY A 126 14.49 -6.91 14.05
C GLY A 126 15.87 -6.77 13.42
N MET A 127 16.12 -7.37 12.25
CA MET A 127 17.39 -7.19 11.53
C MET A 127 17.57 -5.71 11.15
N ASN A 128 18.76 -5.17 11.38
CA ASN A 128 19.09 -3.80 11.03
C ASN A 128 19.11 -3.63 9.50
N ILE A 129 18.55 -2.52 9.00
CA ILE A 129 18.50 -2.24 7.56
C ILE A 129 19.91 -2.05 6.98
N GLY A 130 20.81 -1.36 7.69
CA GLY A 130 22.20 -1.19 7.31
C GLY A 130 22.94 -2.52 7.15
N GLU A 131 22.87 -3.38 8.17
CA GLU A 131 23.48 -4.72 8.10
C GLU A 131 22.93 -5.57 6.95
N PHE A 132 21.63 -5.47 6.68
CA PHE A 132 21.01 -6.13 5.54
C PHE A 132 21.58 -5.62 4.22
N ILE A 133 21.65 -4.30 4.03
CA ILE A 133 22.19 -3.66 2.83
C ILE A 133 23.62 -4.15 2.57
N GLU A 134 24.47 -4.16 3.60
CA GLU A 134 25.85 -4.66 3.48
C GLU A 134 25.89 -6.13 3.04
N LYS A 135 25.06 -6.99 3.66
CA LYS A 135 24.99 -8.43 3.34
C LYS A 135 24.53 -8.71 1.91
N VAL A 136 23.67 -7.88 1.35
CA VAL A 136 23.19 -8.04 -0.03
C VAL A 136 24.06 -7.33 -1.05
N GLY A 137 25.25 -6.86 -0.67
CA GLY A 137 26.26 -6.28 -1.57
C GLY A 137 26.19 -4.76 -1.72
N GLY A 138 25.40 -4.08 -0.89
CA GLY A 138 25.39 -2.61 -0.79
C GLY A 138 24.74 -1.88 -1.96
N PHE A 139 25.24 -0.67 -2.19
CA PHE A 139 24.78 0.22 -3.25
C PHE A 139 25.79 0.32 -4.39
N LYS A 140 25.31 0.58 -5.61
CA LYS A 140 26.16 0.91 -6.76
C LYS A 140 26.83 2.27 -6.60
N GLU A 141 26.08 3.20 -6.02
CA GLU A 141 26.50 4.56 -5.69
C GLU A 141 25.71 5.05 -4.47
N GLU A 142 26.14 6.16 -3.87
CA GLU A 142 25.47 6.72 -2.71
C GLU A 142 24.01 7.12 -3.03
N PRO A 143 23.00 6.52 -2.35
CA PRO A 143 21.60 6.82 -2.63
C PRO A 143 21.27 8.26 -2.24
N GLY A 144 20.48 8.93 -3.07
CA GLY A 144 19.91 10.24 -2.75
C GLY A 144 18.74 10.14 -1.78
N LYS A 145 17.91 9.08 -1.90
CA LYS A 145 16.80 8.79 -0.99
C LYS A 145 16.65 7.29 -0.80
N ILE A 146 16.33 6.91 0.43
CA ILE A 146 15.94 5.55 0.79
C ILE A 146 14.49 5.63 1.28
N ILE A 147 13.60 4.86 0.65
CA ILE A 147 12.17 4.85 0.95
C ILE A 147 11.79 3.49 1.53
N ALA A 148 11.20 3.48 2.72
CA ALA A 148 10.64 2.27 3.32
C ALA A 148 9.24 2.02 2.75
N GLY A 149 9.10 0.98 1.92
CA GLY A 149 7.87 0.64 1.23
C GLY A 149 7.87 1.08 -0.24
N GLY A 150 6.67 1.29 -0.80
CA GLY A 150 6.51 1.63 -2.21
C GLY A 150 6.75 3.12 -2.53
N PRO A 151 6.97 3.47 -3.80
CA PRO A 151 7.30 4.84 -4.24
C PRO A 151 6.20 5.87 -3.93
N MET A 152 4.96 5.43 -3.80
CA MET A 152 3.79 6.30 -3.62
C MET A 152 3.55 6.66 -2.14
N MET A 153 3.61 5.66 -1.25
CA MET A 153 3.18 5.80 0.15
C MET A 153 4.30 5.62 1.17
N GLY A 154 5.47 5.11 0.76
CA GLY A 154 6.57 4.84 1.67
C GLY A 154 7.19 6.13 2.24
N PRO A 155 7.46 6.21 3.55
CA PRO A 155 8.25 7.30 4.11
C PRO A 155 9.72 7.21 3.68
N CYS A 156 10.36 8.37 3.54
CA CYS A 156 11.81 8.44 3.39
C CYS A 156 12.48 8.15 4.75
N LEU A 157 13.51 7.31 4.74
CA LEU A 157 14.36 7.02 5.89
C LEU A 157 15.46 8.07 5.99
N TYR A 158 15.71 8.55 7.21
CA TYR A 158 16.84 9.43 7.52
C TYR A 158 18.13 8.66 7.83
N SER A 159 17.97 7.42 8.33
CA SER A 159 19.07 6.54 8.70
C SER A 159 18.71 5.11 8.33
N THR A 160 19.72 4.32 7.95
CA THR A 160 19.63 2.87 7.79
C THR A 160 19.80 2.13 9.12
N ASP A 161 20.17 2.83 10.20
CA ASP A 161 20.26 2.28 11.55
C ASP A 161 18.88 2.18 12.21
N VAL A 162 18.00 1.41 11.58
CA VAL A 162 16.66 1.09 12.06
C VAL A 162 16.36 -0.38 11.77
N PRO A 163 15.53 -1.05 12.58
CA PRO A 163 15.21 -2.45 12.34
C PRO A 163 14.13 -2.60 11.28
N PHE A 164 14.17 -3.71 10.56
CA PHE A 164 13.00 -4.22 9.86
C PHE A 164 11.92 -4.63 10.86
N VAL A 165 10.68 -4.24 10.57
CA VAL A 165 9.51 -4.52 11.41
C VAL A 165 8.48 -5.32 10.63
N LYS A 166 7.44 -5.83 11.31
CA LYS A 166 6.37 -6.62 10.68
C LYS A 166 5.65 -5.92 9.51
N THR A 167 5.69 -4.58 9.48
CA THR A 167 5.09 -3.76 8.41
C THR A 167 6.06 -3.43 7.28
N SER A 168 7.33 -3.82 7.37
CA SER A 168 8.29 -3.66 6.29
C SER A 168 7.89 -4.53 5.10
N SER A 169 7.86 -3.94 3.91
CA SER A 169 7.46 -4.63 2.67
C SER A 169 8.44 -4.43 1.53
N ALA A 170 9.07 -3.25 1.46
CA ALA A 170 10.06 -2.93 0.45
C ALA A 170 11.07 -1.91 1.00
N LEU A 171 12.21 -1.83 0.34
CA LEU A 171 13.20 -0.79 0.49
C LEU A 171 13.58 -0.31 -0.91
N LEU A 172 13.15 0.91 -1.25
CA LEU A 172 13.40 1.54 -2.54
C LEU A 172 14.52 2.57 -2.37
N CYS A 173 15.67 2.31 -2.99
CA CYS A 173 16.84 3.20 -2.92
C CYS A 173 17.06 3.89 -4.27
N LEU A 174 16.89 5.20 -4.27
CA LEU A 174 16.97 6.03 -5.46
C LEU A 174 18.31 6.77 -5.53
N THR A 175 18.88 6.88 -6.72
CA THR A 175 20.10 7.68 -6.96
C THR A 175 19.83 9.18 -6.78
N LYS A 176 20.89 9.99 -6.62
CA LYS A 176 20.75 11.45 -6.52
C LYS A 176 20.06 12.04 -7.76
N ALA A 177 20.35 11.51 -8.95
CA ALA A 177 19.71 11.93 -10.21
C ALA A 177 18.20 11.66 -10.23
N SER A 178 17.77 10.49 -9.75
CA SER A 178 16.35 10.12 -9.66
C SER A 178 15.58 10.86 -8.56
N CYS A 179 16.28 11.54 -7.65
CA CYS A 179 15.68 12.27 -6.53
C CYS A 179 15.42 13.74 -6.78
N VAL A 180 15.77 14.26 -7.97
CA VAL A 180 15.59 15.67 -8.33
C VAL A 180 14.09 16.00 -8.37
N LEU A 181 13.69 16.93 -7.52
CA LEU A 181 12.32 17.42 -7.50
C LEU A 181 12.19 18.54 -8.53
N PRO A 182 11.28 18.41 -9.50
CA PRO A 182 11.00 19.50 -10.42
C PRO A 182 10.35 20.67 -9.66
N GLU A 183 10.58 21.89 -10.15
CA GLU A 183 9.97 23.08 -9.55
C GLU A 183 8.45 23.06 -9.69
N GLU A 184 7.78 23.51 -8.63
CA GLU A 184 6.33 23.65 -8.63
C GLU A 184 5.93 24.87 -9.48
N MET A 185 5.03 24.64 -10.44
CA MET A 185 4.47 25.69 -11.29
C MET A 185 3.02 25.99 -10.93
N ASN A 186 2.49 27.08 -11.49
CA ASN A 186 1.09 27.43 -11.33
C ASN A 186 0.15 26.37 -11.94
N CYS A 187 -0.97 26.13 -11.26
CA CYS A 187 -1.98 25.18 -11.74
C CYS A 187 -2.64 25.68 -13.04
N ILE A 188 -2.54 24.88 -14.10
CA ILE A 188 -3.15 25.16 -15.41
C ILE A 188 -4.58 24.61 -15.56
N ARG A 189 -5.20 24.10 -14.48
CA ARG A 189 -6.58 23.57 -14.45
C ARG A 189 -6.88 22.47 -15.48
N CYS A 190 -5.91 21.61 -15.79
CA CYS A 190 -6.04 20.55 -16.80
C CYS A 190 -6.89 19.31 -16.41
N GLY A 191 -7.42 19.22 -15.19
CA GLY A 191 -8.27 18.09 -14.76
C GLY A 191 -7.58 16.75 -14.45
N LYS A 192 -6.35 16.50 -14.94
CA LYS A 192 -5.64 15.20 -14.78
C LYS A 192 -5.58 14.65 -13.36
N CYS A 193 -5.42 15.52 -12.35
CA CYS A 193 -5.36 15.09 -10.96
C CYS A 193 -6.71 14.55 -10.43
N ILE A 194 -7.84 15.01 -10.98
CA ILE A 194 -9.19 14.54 -10.66
C ILE A 194 -9.39 13.16 -11.30
N GLU A 195 -9.08 13.02 -12.59
CA GLU A 195 -9.18 11.75 -13.32
C GLU A 195 -8.31 10.64 -12.70
N ALA A 196 -7.11 11.00 -12.21
CA ALA A 196 -6.20 10.06 -11.58
C ALA A 196 -6.54 9.75 -10.11
N CYS A 197 -7.51 10.44 -9.50
CA CYS A 197 -7.85 10.21 -8.11
C CYS A 197 -8.68 8.92 -7.97
N PRO A 198 -8.16 7.88 -7.30
CA PRO A 198 -8.88 6.62 -7.19
C PRO A 198 -10.08 6.68 -6.24
N MET A 199 -10.16 7.74 -5.43
CA MET A 199 -11.26 8.00 -4.50
C MET A 199 -12.32 8.94 -5.09
N GLY A 200 -12.17 9.40 -6.34
CA GLY A 200 -13.10 10.34 -6.96
C GLY A 200 -13.12 11.74 -6.32
N LEU A 201 -12.09 12.09 -5.53
CA LEU A 201 -12.00 13.38 -4.86
C LEU A 201 -11.64 14.50 -5.85
N MET A 202 -11.72 15.75 -5.39
CA MET A 202 -11.24 16.94 -6.11
C MET A 202 -9.93 17.47 -5.50
N PRO A 203 -8.73 16.97 -5.90
CA PRO A 203 -7.47 17.39 -5.30
C PRO A 203 -7.18 18.88 -5.39
N THR A 204 -7.67 19.57 -6.43
CA THR A 204 -7.51 21.02 -6.60
C THR A 204 -8.24 21.80 -5.52
N VAL A 205 -9.48 21.44 -5.22
CA VAL A 205 -10.30 22.05 -4.15
C VAL A 205 -9.69 21.75 -2.80
N LEU A 206 -9.38 20.48 -2.52
CA LEU A 206 -8.78 20.06 -1.27
C LEU A 206 -7.43 20.74 -1.01
N ASN A 207 -6.62 20.92 -2.06
CA ASN A 207 -5.35 21.64 -1.93
C ASN A 207 -5.54 23.13 -1.68
N LYS A 208 -6.53 23.78 -2.29
CA LYS A 208 -6.87 25.18 -2.00
C LYS A 208 -7.25 25.34 -0.52
N LEU A 209 -8.19 24.54 -0.05
CA LEU A 209 -8.63 24.53 1.36
C LEU A 209 -7.47 24.23 2.32
N SER A 210 -6.57 23.33 1.93
CA SER A 210 -5.35 23.03 2.69
C SER A 210 -4.42 24.24 2.84
N LEU A 211 -4.21 25.00 1.75
CA LEU A 211 -3.35 26.19 1.77
C LEU A 211 -3.99 27.33 2.57
N GLU A 212 -5.31 27.45 2.51
CA GLU A 212 -6.10 28.42 3.29
C GLU A 212 -6.26 27.99 4.77
N LYS A 213 -5.82 26.77 5.13
CA LYS A 213 -6.02 26.15 6.45
C LYS A 213 -7.50 26.04 6.86
N ASP A 214 -8.41 25.96 5.89
CA ASP A 214 -9.83 25.69 6.13
C ASP A 214 -10.06 24.19 6.34
N TYR A 215 -9.89 23.75 7.59
CA TYR A 215 -10.05 22.35 7.96
C TYR A 215 -11.51 21.87 7.94
N ALA A 216 -12.47 22.76 8.20
CA ALA A 216 -13.89 22.43 8.17
C ALA A 216 -14.35 22.24 6.73
N GLY A 217 -14.01 23.17 5.83
CA GLY A 217 -14.21 23.03 4.40
C GLY A 217 -13.53 21.79 3.84
N PHE A 218 -12.30 21.48 4.28
CA PHE A 218 -11.60 20.26 3.88
C PHE A 218 -12.38 18.99 4.25
N CYS A 219 -12.96 18.94 5.46
CA CYS A 219 -13.81 17.82 5.88
C CYS A 219 -15.10 17.75 5.08
N ASN A 220 -15.74 18.89 4.81
CA ASN A 220 -16.99 18.97 4.05
C ASN A 220 -16.84 18.59 2.56
N ASN A 221 -15.60 18.52 2.05
CA ASN A 221 -15.27 18.08 0.69
C ASN A 221 -14.61 16.69 0.69
N ASP A 222 -14.95 15.84 1.66
CA ASP A 222 -14.48 14.45 1.77
C ASP A 222 -12.95 14.29 1.86
N GLY A 223 -12.23 15.32 2.29
CA GLY A 223 -10.77 15.29 2.38
C GLY A 223 -10.23 14.20 3.30
N LEU A 224 -11.04 13.72 4.26
CA LEU A 224 -10.70 12.62 5.15
C LEU A 224 -10.65 11.26 4.44
N ASP A 225 -11.33 11.09 3.30
CA ASP A 225 -11.30 9.87 2.49
C ASP A 225 -10.06 9.77 1.59
N CYS A 226 -9.23 10.81 1.53
CA CYS A 226 -7.97 10.77 0.80
C CYS A 226 -7.08 9.63 1.31
N ILE A 227 -6.74 8.66 0.46
CA ILE A 227 -5.85 7.53 0.82
C ILE A 227 -4.36 7.89 0.78
N GLU A 228 -4.02 9.16 0.59
CA GLU A 228 -2.65 9.67 0.63
C GLU A 228 -1.70 9.01 -0.39
N CYS A 229 -2.23 8.46 -1.49
CA CYS A 229 -1.46 7.74 -2.50
C CYS A 229 -0.53 8.64 -3.33
N GLY A 230 -0.87 9.91 -3.50
CA GLY A 230 -0.07 10.85 -4.30
C GLY A 230 -0.17 10.71 -5.82
N SER A 231 -1.10 9.90 -6.34
CA SER A 231 -1.38 9.80 -7.79
C SER A 231 -1.63 11.18 -8.42
N CYS A 232 -2.35 12.06 -7.70
CA CYS A 232 -2.64 13.42 -8.12
C CYS A 232 -1.39 14.30 -8.32
N SER A 233 -0.39 14.18 -7.43
CA SER A 233 0.89 14.89 -7.56
C SER A 233 1.75 14.31 -8.68
N PHE A 234 1.77 12.98 -8.82
CA PHE A 234 2.57 12.31 -9.83
C PHE A 234 2.17 12.72 -11.25
N VAL A 235 0.87 12.72 -11.55
CA VAL A 235 0.35 13.06 -12.89
C VAL A 235 0.29 14.56 -13.17
N CYS A 236 0.52 15.42 -12.17
CA CYS A 236 0.38 16.85 -12.31
C CYS A 236 1.48 17.41 -13.24
N PRO A 237 1.12 18.03 -14.39
CA PRO A 237 2.14 18.63 -15.27
C PRO A 237 2.81 19.85 -14.62
N ALA A 238 2.09 20.55 -13.73
CA ALA A 238 2.61 21.66 -12.95
C ALA A 238 3.36 21.24 -11.69
N LYS A 239 3.53 19.93 -11.46
CA LYS A 239 4.28 19.35 -10.33
C LYS A 239 3.84 19.88 -8.95
N ARG A 240 2.55 20.17 -8.82
CA ARG A 240 1.92 20.62 -7.58
C ARG A 240 2.12 19.60 -6.45
N HIS A 241 2.51 20.08 -5.27
CA HIS A 241 2.76 19.25 -4.09
C HIS A 241 1.47 18.83 -3.34
N LEU A 242 0.45 18.41 -4.10
CA LEU A 242 -0.87 18.03 -3.60
C LEU A 242 -0.80 16.93 -2.53
N ALA A 243 -0.04 15.86 -2.75
CA ALA A 243 0.04 14.74 -1.81
C ALA A 243 0.55 15.19 -0.43
N GLN A 244 1.59 16.03 -0.43
CA GLN A 244 2.25 16.53 0.77
C GLN A 244 1.32 17.44 1.57
N THR A 245 0.66 18.40 0.90
CA THR A 245 -0.27 19.33 1.55
C THR A 245 -1.48 18.58 2.12
N LEU A 246 -2.08 17.67 1.34
CA LEU A 246 -3.25 16.90 1.76
C LEU A 246 -2.96 15.98 2.95
N ARG A 247 -1.79 15.33 2.98
CA ARG A 247 -1.35 14.48 4.12
C ARG A 247 -1.28 15.28 5.42
N ILE A 248 -0.69 16.48 5.37
CA ILE A 248 -0.56 17.35 6.55
C ILE A 248 -1.95 17.83 6.99
N THR A 249 -2.76 18.36 6.06
CA THR A 249 -4.10 18.87 6.38
C THR A 249 -5.00 17.78 6.94
N LYS A 250 -5.00 16.58 6.35
CA LYS A 250 -5.78 15.45 6.84
C LYS A 250 -5.41 15.08 8.27
N ARG A 251 -4.11 15.01 8.60
CA ARG A 251 -3.65 14.73 9.98
C ARG A 251 -4.14 15.79 10.96
N THR A 252 -4.02 17.07 10.61
CA THR A 252 -4.48 18.18 11.44
C THR A 252 -5.99 18.21 11.61
N ALA A 253 -6.75 18.06 10.51
CA ALA A 253 -8.21 18.04 10.51
C ALA A 253 -8.76 16.88 11.34
N MET A 254 -8.19 15.67 11.24
CA MET A 254 -8.55 14.54 12.11
C MET A 254 -8.32 14.86 13.59
N GLY A 255 -7.21 15.52 13.92
CA GLY A 255 -6.91 15.94 15.30
C GLY A 255 -7.94 16.94 15.83
N LEU A 256 -8.30 17.95 15.03
CA LEU A 256 -9.29 18.96 15.40
C LEU A 256 -10.70 18.38 15.56
N LYS A 257 -11.10 17.49 14.64
CA LYS A 257 -12.41 16.81 14.68
C LYS A 257 -12.54 15.91 15.92
N ARG A 258 -11.48 15.18 16.27
CA ARG A 258 -11.43 14.39 17.52
C ARG A 258 -11.52 15.25 18.78
N ALA A 259 -11.01 16.48 18.71
CA ALA A 259 -11.11 17.46 19.79
C ALA A 259 -12.43 18.25 19.80
N GLY A 260 -13.37 17.96 18.89
CA GLY A 260 -14.65 18.67 18.79
C GLY A 260 -14.53 20.14 18.38
N LYS A 261 -13.42 20.54 17.75
CA LYS A 261 -13.17 21.93 17.33
C LYS A 261 -13.69 22.24 15.92
N ILE A 262 -14.01 21.20 15.16
CA ILE A 262 -14.64 21.21 13.83
C ILE A 262 -15.49 19.95 13.66
#